data_AF-W4QEM9-F1
#
_entry.id   AF-W4QEM9-F1
#
_cell.length_a   1.000
_cell.length_b   1.000
_cell.length_c   1.000
_cell.angle_alpha   90.00
_cell.angle_beta   90.00
_cell.angle_gamma   90.00
#
_symmetry.space_group_name_H-M   'P 1'
#
loop_
_entity.id
_entity.type
_entity.pdbx_description
1 polymer ?
#
loop_
_entity_poly.entity_id
_entity_poly.type
_entity_poly.pdbx_seq_one_letter_code
_entity_poly.pdbx_strand_id
1 'polypeptide(L)'
;MLKLIWNEWIKLFKKTGTYVMIGLLVLGVIAMGGILKYEDSHSSSSANENWQEELEMMISSDQEALDNTGSNNANLRMFYERQIALNEYRLQHDLAPTSEKHIWTFVYDAVALTSLAGLFTIIVSAGIVASEFSSGTIKFLLIRPISRTKLLLSKYLTVILFSLSLLTIVFLLSSLVGTILFGFPTEQSFHLAYRDGEVIERNIIIHLIMQYLLYSIDIFMISTMAFMISSVFRNSSISHWILTIFIVYGFNSHIATCIKIRMGKIYPLFQYRFERLL
;
A
#
# COMPACT_ATOMS: atom_id res chain seq x y z
N MET A 1 8.70 -29.60 -5.61
CA MET A 1 8.83 -28.14 -5.43
C MET A 1 8.10 -27.65 -4.19
N LEU A 2 6.81 -27.97 -4.00
CA LEU A 2 6.04 -27.56 -2.81
C LEU A 2 6.69 -27.95 -1.47
N LYS A 3 7.22 -29.17 -1.33
CA LYS A 3 7.96 -29.59 -0.12
C LYS A 3 9.18 -28.70 0.20
N LEU A 4 9.85 -28.14 -0.82
CA LEU A 4 11.00 -27.25 -0.61
C LEU A 4 10.53 -25.87 -0.11
N ILE A 5 9.47 -25.34 -0.71
CA ILE A 5 8.85 -24.08 -0.30
C ILE A 5 8.37 -24.20 1.15
N TRP A 6 7.69 -25.29 1.49
CA TRP A 6 7.22 -25.56 2.85
C TRP A 6 8.37 -25.61 3.88
N ASN A 7 9.49 -26.25 3.52
CA ASN A 7 10.65 -26.30 4.40
C ASN A 7 11.27 -24.92 4.63
N GLU A 8 11.39 -24.11 3.57
CA GLU A 8 11.88 -22.72 3.70
C GLU A 8 10.89 -21.85 4.49
N TRP A 9 9.59 -22.05 4.30
CA TRP A 9 8.54 -21.38 5.07
C TRP A 9 8.68 -21.64 6.57
N ILE A 10 8.78 -22.91 6.97
CA ILE A 10 9.00 -23.28 8.38
C ILE A 10 10.29 -22.67 8.90
N LYS A 11 11.36 -22.67 8.10
CA LYS A 11 12.64 -22.07 8.50
C LYS A 11 12.50 -20.57 8.78
N LEU A 12 11.72 -19.84 7.98
CA LEU A 12 11.44 -18.42 8.23
C LEU A 12 10.68 -18.25 9.56
N PHE A 13 9.58 -18.95 9.77
CA PHE A 13 8.76 -18.84 10.99
C PHE A 13 9.45 -19.37 12.26
N LYS A 14 10.56 -20.10 12.15
CA LYS A 14 11.40 -20.46 13.30
C LYS A 14 12.36 -19.36 13.74
N LYS A 15 12.61 -18.34 12.90
CA LYS A 15 13.45 -17.21 13.27
C LYS A 15 12.67 -16.29 14.19
N THR A 16 13.28 -15.91 15.32
CA THR A 16 12.70 -14.94 16.27
C THR A 16 12.35 -13.63 15.60
N GLY A 17 13.16 -13.19 14.62
CA GLY A 17 12.92 -11.99 13.83
C GLY A 17 11.55 -11.96 13.15
N THR A 18 11.03 -13.09 12.65
CA THR A 18 9.72 -13.12 11.98
C THR A 18 8.57 -12.80 12.94
N TYR A 19 8.63 -13.28 14.18
CA TYR A 19 7.63 -12.93 15.20
C TYR A 19 7.75 -11.46 15.64
N VAL A 20 8.98 -10.93 15.72
CA VAL A 20 9.20 -9.51 16.01
C VAL A 20 8.58 -8.63 14.91
N MET A 21 8.75 -9.00 13.63
CA MET A 21 8.18 -8.26 12.50
C MET A 21 6.65 -8.25 12.54
N ILE A 22 6.03 -9.41 12.78
CA ILE A 22 4.57 -9.52 12.91
C ILE A 22 4.08 -8.72 14.13
N GLY A 23 4.75 -8.84 15.29
CA GLY A 23 4.42 -8.10 16.50
C GLY A 23 4.51 -6.59 16.32
N LEU A 24 5.53 -6.10 15.59
CA LEU A 24 5.69 -4.69 15.28
C LEU A 24 4.59 -4.20 14.32
N LEU A 25 4.18 -5.01 13.34
CA LEU A 25 3.00 -4.68 12.51
C LEU A 25 1.72 -4.59 13.34
N VAL A 26 1.49 -5.55 14.24
CA VAL A 26 0.32 -5.54 15.13
C VAL A 26 0.31 -4.27 15.99
N LEU A 27 1.45 -3.95 16.61
CA LEU A 27 1.61 -2.73 17.40
C LEU A 27 1.36 -1.49 16.52
N GLY A 28 1.93 -1.44 15.32
CA GLY A 28 1.75 -0.34 14.38
C GLY A 28 0.29 -0.09 14.02
N VAL A 29 -0.49 -1.15 13.75
CA VAL A 29 -1.92 -1.03 13.46
C VAL A 29 -2.69 -0.53 14.70
N ILE A 30 -2.41 -1.08 15.88
CA ILE A 30 -3.07 -0.66 17.12
C ILE A 30 -2.74 0.80 17.48
N ALA A 31 -1.47 1.18 17.37
CA ALA A 31 -1.02 2.55 17.64
C ALA A 31 -1.65 3.54 16.66
N MET A 32 -1.68 3.21 15.36
CA MET A 32 -2.35 4.01 14.35
C MET A 32 -3.85 4.15 14.63
N GLY A 33 -4.53 3.05 14.99
CA GLY A 33 -5.94 3.08 15.38
C GLY A 33 -6.18 3.97 16.61
N GLY A 34 -5.35 3.84 17.64
CA GLY A 34 -5.42 4.65 18.85
C GLY A 34 -5.20 6.14 18.58
N ILE A 35 -4.20 6.49 17.77
CA ILE A 35 -3.93 7.89 17.37
C ILE A 35 -5.11 8.44 16.57
N LEU A 36 -5.57 7.73 15.55
CA LEU A 36 -6.68 8.18 14.71
C LEU A 36 -7.98 8.32 15.50
N LYS A 37 -8.22 7.47 16.50
CA LYS A 37 -9.39 7.56 17.39
C LYS A 37 -9.26 8.70 18.39
N TYR A 38 -8.06 8.92 18.92
CA TYR A 38 -7.79 10.07 19.78
C TYR A 38 -8.01 11.39 19.04
N GLU A 39 -7.49 11.50 17.81
CA GLU A 39 -7.73 12.65 16.93
C GLU A 39 -9.23 12.84 16.66
N ASP A 40 -9.93 11.77 16.26
CA ASP A 40 -11.38 11.77 15.99
C ASP A 40 -12.20 12.28 17.19
N SER A 41 -11.85 11.84 18.41
CA SER A 41 -12.53 12.27 19.64
C SER A 41 -12.24 13.70 20.08
N HIS A 42 -11.13 14.30 19.63
CA HIS A 42 -10.71 15.66 20.02
C HIS A 42 -10.91 16.69 18.90
N SER A 43 -11.06 16.25 17.66
CA SER A 43 -11.56 17.08 16.58
C SER A 43 -13.05 17.32 16.81
N SER A 44 -13.47 18.58 16.88
CA SER A 44 -14.87 19.02 16.87
C SER A 44 -15.54 18.79 15.49
N SER A 45 -15.21 17.68 14.84
CA SER A 45 -15.70 17.24 13.53
C SER A 45 -16.93 16.34 13.67
N SER A 46 -17.73 16.52 14.74
CA SER A 46 -19.14 16.16 14.70
C SER A 46 -19.72 16.91 13.51
N ALA A 47 -20.27 16.18 12.52
CA ALA A 47 -20.89 16.74 11.33
C ALA A 47 -21.59 18.06 11.67
N ASN A 48 -20.94 19.17 11.34
CA ASN A 48 -21.43 20.48 11.73
C ASN A 48 -22.76 20.62 10.96
N GLU A 49 -23.83 21.06 11.62
CA GLU A 49 -25.14 21.22 10.96
C GLU A 49 -25.02 22.11 9.69
N ASN A 50 -23.96 22.92 9.61
CA ASN A 50 -23.60 23.82 8.50
C ASN A 50 -22.50 23.27 7.56
N TRP A 51 -22.40 21.96 7.33
CA TRP A 51 -21.40 21.39 6.40
C TRP A 51 -21.50 21.95 4.97
N GLN A 52 -22.69 22.43 4.57
CA GLN A 52 -22.93 23.10 3.28
C GLN A 52 -22.18 24.44 3.20
N GLU A 53 -22.21 25.25 4.26
CA GLU A 53 -21.48 26.53 4.32
C GLU A 53 -19.95 26.30 4.29
N GLU A 54 -19.47 25.22 4.91
CA GLU A 54 -18.05 24.85 4.89
C GLU A 54 -17.59 24.40 3.50
N LEU A 55 -18.43 23.64 2.78
CA LEU A 55 -18.15 23.25 1.38
C LEU A 55 -18.15 24.45 0.44
N GLU A 56 -19.08 25.40 0.59
CA GLU A 56 -19.09 26.64 -0.20
C GLU A 56 -17.82 27.46 0.06
N MET A 57 -17.36 27.54 1.31
CA MET A 57 -16.10 28.20 1.66
C MET A 57 -14.89 27.49 1.05
N MET A 58 -14.85 26.15 1.08
CA MET A 58 -13.80 25.35 0.44
C MET A 58 -13.78 25.54 -1.08
N ILE A 59 -14.94 25.52 -1.75
CA ILE A 59 -15.05 25.74 -3.19
C ILE A 59 -14.51 27.13 -3.56
N SER A 60 -14.90 28.17 -2.82
CA SER A 60 -14.41 29.53 -3.07
C SER A 60 -12.89 29.64 -2.89
N SER A 61 -12.32 28.98 -1.87
CA SER A 61 -10.88 28.99 -1.61
C SER A 61 -10.10 28.21 -2.67
N ASP A 62 -10.60 27.05 -3.09
CA ASP A 62 -9.98 26.23 -4.14
C ASP A 62 -10.03 26.93 -5.50
N GLN A 63 -11.11 27.68 -5.79
CA GLN A 63 -11.25 28.50 -7.00
C GLN A 63 -10.21 29.64 -7.01
N GLU A 64 -10.03 30.34 -5.90
CA GLU A 64 -9.02 31.40 -5.75
C GLU A 64 -7.58 30.84 -5.87
N ALA A 65 -7.33 29.64 -5.31
CA ALA A 65 -6.05 28.96 -5.44
C ALA A 65 -5.76 28.49 -6.88
N LEU A 66 -6.80 28.09 -7.61
CA LEU A 66 -6.72 27.72 -9.02
C LEU A 66 -6.38 28.93 -9.90
N ASP A 67 -7.02 30.07 -9.66
CA ASP A 67 -6.78 31.31 -10.41
C ASP A 67 -5.38 31.89 -10.13
N ASN A 68 -4.91 31.85 -8.88
CA ASN A 68 -3.61 32.41 -8.48
C ASN A 68 -2.42 31.47 -8.73
N THR A 69 -2.57 30.17 -8.47
CA THR A 69 -1.45 29.19 -8.42
C THR A 69 -1.56 28.09 -9.48
N GLY A 70 -2.78 27.76 -9.93
CA GLY A 70 -3.04 26.70 -10.91
C GLY A 70 -2.49 26.99 -12.31
N SER A 71 -2.33 28.27 -12.68
CA SER A 71 -1.84 28.69 -14.00
C SER A 71 -0.43 28.19 -14.32
N ASN A 72 0.43 28.03 -13.31
CA ASN A 72 1.86 27.73 -13.51
C ASN A 72 2.21 26.22 -13.48
N ASN A 73 1.30 25.36 -12.99
CA ASN A 73 1.55 23.93 -12.79
C ASN A 73 0.31 23.08 -13.11
N ALA A 74 0.37 22.32 -14.21
CA ALA A 74 -0.74 21.48 -14.68
C ALA A 74 -1.24 20.45 -13.63
N ASN A 75 -0.33 19.90 -12.80
CA ASN A 75 -0.70 18.96 -11.74
C ASN A 75 -1.50 19.60 -10.60
N LEU A 76 -1.21 20.86 -10.26
CA LEU A 76 -1.92 21.60 -9.20
C LEU A 76 -3.31 22.00 -9.70
N ARG A 77 -3.41 22.46 -10.95
CA ARG A 77 -4.69 22.75 -11.59
C ARG A 77 -5.63 21.55 -11.56
N MET A 78 -5.15 20.38 -12.01
CA MET A 78 -5.94 19.15 -12.01
C MET A 78 -6.37 18.71 -10.59
N PHE A 79 -5.56 19.00 -9.56
CA PHE A 79 -5.92 18.73 -8.17
C PHE A 79 -7.08 19.62 -7.72
N TYR A 80 -7.00 20.94 -7.93
CA TYR A 80 -8.05 21.89 -7.55
C TYR A 80 -9.34 21.69 -8.35
N GLU A 81 -9.27 21.51 -9.68
CA GLU A 81 -10.45 21.21 -10.52
C GLU A 81 -11.19 19.96 -10.03
N ARG A 82 -10.44 18.93 -9.61
CA ARG A 82 -11.01 17.70 -9.05
C ARG A 82 -11.66 17.94 -7.69
N GLN A 83 -11.07 18.74 -6.80
CA GLN A 83 -11.65 19.01 -5.48
C GLN A 83 -12.94 19.81 -5.61
N ILE A 84 -12.95 20.84 -6.46
CA ILE A 84 -14.12 21.68 -6.72
C ILE A 84 -15.27 20.83 -7.24
N ALA A 85 -15.03 20.02 -8.29
CA ALA A 85 -16.08 19.18 -8.86
C ALA A 85 -16.61 18.13 -7.86
N LEU A 86 -15.75 17.59 -6.98
CA LEU A 86 -16.17 16.66 -5.93
C LEU A 86 -17.04 17.35 -4.86
N ASN A 87 -16.70 18.58 -4.48
CA ASN A 87 -17.43 19.37 -3.49
C ASN A 87 -18.74 19.91 -4.06
N GLU A 88 -18.78 20.36 -5.30
CA GLU A 88 -20.01 20.73 -6.01
C GLU A 88 -20.96 19.53 -6.14
N TYR A 89 -20.44 18.36 -6.48
CA TYR A 89 -21.25 17.13 -6.53
C TYR A 89 -21.85 16.78 -5.16
N ARG A 90 -21.09 16.93 -4.08
CA ARG A 90 -21.59 16.72 -2.71
C ARG A 90 -22.71 17.69 -2.35
N LEU A 91 -22.58 18.95 -2.73
CA LEU A 91 -23.60 19.98 -2.50
C LEU A 91 -24.88 19.71 -3.31
N GLN A 92 -24.74 19.26 -4.55
CA GLN A 92 -25.89 18.95 -5.43
C GLN A 92 -26.65 17.70 -5.00
N HIS A 93 -25.96 16.71 -4.44
CA HIS A 93 -26.56 15.43 -4.03
C HIS A 93 -26.86 15.34 -2.53
N ASP A 94 -26.74 16.45 -1.80
CA ASP A 94 -26.95 16.54 -0.34
C ASP A 94 -26.14 15.50 0.46
N LEU A 95 -24.90 15.25 0.03
CA LEU A 95 -23.99 14.28 0.65
C LEU A 95 -23.05 15.01 1.60
N ALA A 96 -23.29 14.90 2.90
CA ALA A 96 -22.37 15.41 3.90
C ALA A 96 -20.96 14.81 3.69
N PRO A 97 -19.88 15.60 3.85
CA PRO A 97 -18.52 15.07 3.90
C PRO A 97 -18.49 13.95 4.94
N THR A 98 -17.95 12.78 4.57
CA THR A 98 -17.79 11.64 5.49
C THR A 98 -16.81 12.01 6.60
N SER A 99 -17.29 12.76 7.60
CA SER A 99 -16.56 13.12 8.81
C SER A 99 -16.52 11.96 9.79
N GLU A 100 -17.48 11.03 9.71
CA GLU A 100 -17.45 9.80 10.50
C GLU A 100 -16.44 8.81 9.90
N LYS A 101 -15.30 8.70 10.59
CA LYS A 101 -14.32 7.63 10.34
C LYS A 101 -14.99 6.29 10.67
N HIS A 102 -15.13 5.45 9.65
CA HIS A 102 -15.66 4.09 9.75
C HIS A 102 -14.57 3.07 9.38
N ILE A 103 -14.86 1.77 9.51
CA ILE A 103 -13.91 0.66 9.23
C ILE A 103 -13.12 0.87 7.93
N TRP A 104 -13.81 1.22 6.84
CA TRP A 104 -13.19 1.28 5.52
C TRP A 104 -12.24 2.46 5.36
N THR A 105 -12.53 3.61 5.98
CA THR A 105 -11.59 4.74 6.07
C THR A 105 -10.33 4.31 6.82
N PHE A 106 -10.47 3.61 7.94
CA PHE A 106 -9.32 3.11 8.68
C PHE A 106 -8.51 2.07 7.89
N VAL A 107 -9.16 1.16 7.17
CA VAL A 107 -8.49 0.19 6.29
C VAL A 107 -7.75 0.89 5.15
N TYR A 108 -8.32 1.97 4.60
CA TYR A 108 -7.66 2.83 3.61
C TYR A 108 -6.41 3.49 4.20
N ASP A 109 -6.51 4.10 5.38
CA ASP A 109 -5.37 4.76 6.02
C ASP A 109 -4.27 3.74 6.38
N ALA A 110 -4.67 2.54 6.83
CA ALA A 110 -3.77 1.44 7.14
C ALA A 110 -2.98 0.93 5.92
N VAL A 111 -3.32 1.32 4.69
CA VAL A 111 -2.49 1.09 3.50
C VAL A 111 -1.08 1.66 3.70
N ALA A 112 -0.92 2.75 4.46
CA ALA A 112 0.40 3.32 4.77
C ALA A 112 1.33 2.30 5.48
N LEU A 113 0.78 1.43 6.33
CA LEU A 113 1.54 0.38 7.04
C LEU A 113 2.02 -0.74 6.10
N THR A 114 1.51 -0.81 4.87
CA THR A 114 2.02 -1.69 3.82
C THR A 114 3.47 -1.37 3.46
N SER A 115 3.89 -0.10 3.58
CA SER A 115 5.29 0.30 3.38
C SER A 115 6.23 -0.40 4.37
N LEU A 116 5.81 -0.49 5.64
CA LEU A 116 6.52 -1.19 6.70
C LEU A 116 6.58 -2.70 6.43
N ALA A 117 5.48 -3.30 5.95
CA ALA A 117 5.48 -4.69 5.48
C ALA A 117 6.44 -4.92 4.29
N GLY A 118 6.58 -3.92 3.41
CA GLY A 118 7.57 -3.90 2.34
C GLY A 118 9.01 -3.94 2.86
N LEU A 119 9.33 -3.09 3.86
CA LEU A 119 10.64 -3.10 4.53
C LEU A 119 10.96 -4.47 5.14
N PHE A 120 9.99 -5.08 5.80
CA PHE A 120 10.11 -6.41 6.36
C PHE A 120 10.34 -7.49 5.29
N THR A 121 9.63 -7.41 4.18
CA THR A 121 9.85 -8.30 3.03
C THR A 121 11.28 -8.19 2.51
N ILE A 122 11.84 -6.99 2.44
CA ILE A 122 13.21 -6.77 1.97
C ILE A 122 14.22 -7.42 2.90
N ILE A 123 14.09 -7.21 4.21
CA ILE A 123 15.00 -7.80 5.21
C ILE A 123 15.01 -9.33 5.06
N VAL A 124 13.84 -9.95 4.89
CA VAL A 124 13.74 -11.39 4.67
C VAL A 124 14.36 -11.81 3.33
N SER A 125 14.07 -11.08 2.25
CA SER A 125 14.61 -11.36 0.91
C SER A 125 16.14 -11.24 0.87
N ALA A 126 16.68 -10.21 1.53
CA ALA A 126 18.10 -9.95 1.70
C ALA A 126 18.80 -11.05 2.49
N GLY A 127 18.15 -11.55 3.54
CA GLY A 127 18.72 -12.53 4.44
C GLY A 127 18.63 -13.97 3.93
N ILE A 128 17.62 -14.35 3.15
CA ILE A 128 17.29 -15.76 2.87
C ILE A 128 18.37 -16.51 2.07
N VAL A 129 19.11 -15.80 1.21
CA VAL A 129 20.23 -16.36 0.43
C VAL A 129 21.54 -16.08 1.16
N ALA A 130 21.81 -14.83 1.51
CA ALA A 130 23.09 -14.44 2.10
C ALA A 130 23.38 -15.08 3.47
N SER A 131 22.36 -15.40 4.29
CA SER A 131 22.56 -16.09 5.58
C SER A 131 23.02 -17.55 5.45
N GLU A 132 22.72 -18.21 4.33
CA GLU A 132 23.17 -19.59 4.05
C GLU A 132 24.63 -19.61 3.58
N PHE A 133 25.06 -18.56 2.89
CA PHE A 133 26.46 -18.38 2.51
C PHE A 133 27.32 -18.06 3.75
N SER A 134 26.84 -17.18 4.64
CA SER A 134 27.58 -16.84 5.86
C SER A 134 27.62 -17.97 6.88
N SER A 135 26.54 -18.75 7.01
CA SER A 135 26.47 -19.90 7.95
C SER A 135 27.19 -21.16 7.45
N GLY A 136 27.69 -21.18 6.20
CA GLY A 136 28.37 -22.33 5.60
C GLY A 136 27.45 -23.53 5.29
N THR A 137 26.15 -23.44 5.60
CA THR A 137 25.14 -24.50 5.36
C THR A 137 24.93 -24.82 3.89
N ILE A 138 25.38 -23.96 2.99
CA ILE A 138 25.41 -24.24 1.56
C ILE A 138 26.21 -25.50 1.22
N LYS A 139 27.25 -25.83 2.01
CA LYS A 139 28.04 -27.06 1.83
C LYS A 139 27.23 -28.32 2.12
N PHE A 140 26.35 -28.29 3.12
CA PHE A 140 25.44 -29.40 3.42
C PHE A 140 24.32 -29.54 2.39
N LEU A 141 23.85 -28.43 1.82
CA LEU A 141 22.89 -28.45 0.71
C LEU A 141 23.48 -29.07 -0.58
N LEU A 142 24.79 -28.91 -0.81
CA LEU A 142 25.49 -29.46 -1.98
C LEU A 142 25.70 -30.97 -1.94
N ILE A 143 25.56 -31.61 -0.77
CA ILE A 143 25.64 -33.08 -0.63
C ILE A 143 24.31 -33.74 -1.07
N ARG A 144 23.21 -33.00 -1.07
CA ARG A 144 21.88 -33.48 -1.49
C ARG A 144 21.68 -33.23 -3.00
N PRO A 145 21.18 -34.19 -3.80
CA PRO A 145 21.06 -34.04 -5.25
C PRO A 145 19.86 -33.16 -5.62
N ILE A 146 19.93 -31.87 -5.30
CA ILE A 146 18.91 -30.86 -5.62
C ILE A 146 19.55 -29.84 -6.57
N SER A 147 18.90 -29.54 -7.70
CA SER A 147 19.43 -28.54 -8.63
C SER A 147 19.42 -27.13 -8.01
N ARG A 148 20.51 -26.37 -8.24
CA ARG A 148 20.70 -25.02 -7.67
C ARG A 148 19.57 -24.07 -8.05
N THR A 149 19.06 -24.18 -9.27
CA THR A 149 17.91 -23.39 -9.77
C THR A 149 16.63 -23.70 -9.01
N LYS A 150 16.34 -24.98 -8.71
CA LYS A 150 15.15 -25.37 -7.94
C LYS A 150 15.22 -24.84 -6.50
N LEU A 151 16.41 -24.83 -5.91
CA LEU A 151 16.64 -24.28 -4.57
C LEU A 151 16.38 -22.76 -4.54
N LEU A 152 17.02 -22.00 -5.44
CA LEU A 152 16.82 -20.56 -5.51
C LEU A 152 15.38 -20.18 -5.80
N LEU A 153 14.72 -20.89 -6.73
CA LEU A 153 13.32 -20.65 -7.06
C LEU A 153 12.40 -20.94 -5.87
N SER A 154 12.65 -22.00 -5.10
CA SER A 154 11.87 -22.26 -3.87
C SER A 154 12.02 -21.15 -2.83
N LYS A 155 13.22 -20.57 -2.67
CA LYS A 155 13.45 -19.44 -1.75
C LYS A 155 12.72 -18.20 -2.23
N TYR A 156 12.84 -17.87 -3.52
CA TYR A 156 12.14 -16.74 -4.12
C TYR A 156 10.62 -16.82 -3.94
N LEU A 157 10.01 -17.98 -4.25
CA LEU A 157 8.58 -18.20 -4.01
C LEU A 157 8.19 -18.10 -2.53
N THR A 158 9.07 -18.55 -1.62
CA THR A 158 8.84 -18.41 -0.18
C THR A 158 8.79 -16.93 0.24
N VAL A 159 9.67 -16.08 -0.32
CA VAL A 159 9.65 -14.64 -0.04
C VAL A 159 8.38 -13.98 -0.57
N ILE A 160 7.92 -14.33 -1.78
CA ILE A 160 6.67 -13.81 -2.35
C ILE A 160 5.46 -14.23 -1.49
N LEU A 161 5.40 -15.50 -1.09
CA LEU A 161 4.34 -15.96 -0.21
C LEU A 161 4.40 -15.23 1.14
N PHE A 162 5.60 -14.92 1.64
CA PHE A 162 5.79 -14.24 2.90
C PHE A 162 5.30 -12.79 2.81
N SER A 163 5.63 -12.08 1.74
CA SER A 163 5.14 -10.72 1.52
C SER A 163 3.62 -10.66 1.40
N LEU A 164 3.01 -11.61 0.68
CA LEU A 164 1.57 -11.74 0.58
C LEU A 164 0.92 -12.03 1.94
N SER A 165 1.56 -12.85 2.78
CA SER A 165 1.08 -13.12 4.13
C SER A 165 1.12 -11.88 5.02
N LEU A 166 2.17 -11.04 4.93
CA LEU A 166 2.24 -9.78 5.68
C LEU A 166 1.17 -8.79 5.23
N LEU A 167 0.92 -8.68 3.92
CA LEU A 167 -0.18 -7.86 3.38
C LEU A 167 -1.54 -8.31 3.91
N THR A 168 -1.78 -9.62 3.90
CA THR A 168 -3.02 -10.21 4.41
C THR A 168 -3.17 -9.93 5.91
N ILE A 169 -2.09 -10.05 6.68
CA ILE A 169 -2.07 -9.73 8.10
C ILE A 169 -2.41 -8.25 8.34
N VAL A 170 -1.82 -7.32 7.59
CA VAL A 170 -2.14 -5.89 7.71
C VAL A 170 -3.62 -5.64 7.42
N PHE A 171 -4.16 -6.20 6.34
CA PHE A 171 -5.57 -6.05 5.98
C PHE A 171 -6.52 -6.63 7.04
N LEU A 172 -6.23 -7.83 7.56
CA LEU A 172 -7.07 -8.47 8.59
C LEU A 172 -7.00 -7.71 9.92
N LEU A 173 -5.80 -7.27 10.33
CA LEU A 173 -5.62 -6.51 11.56
C LEU A 173 -6.28 -5.13 11.45
N SER A 174 -6.13 -4.45 10.31
CA SER A 174 -6.76 -3.15 10.12
C SER A 174 -8.29 -3.27 10.11
N SER A 175 -8.84 -4.28 9.46
CA SER A 175 -10.28 -4.55 9.50
C SER A 175 -10.78 -4.86 10.92
N LEU A 176 -10.05 -5.68 11.69
CA LEU A 176 -10.41 -6.06 13.06
C LEU A 176 -10.34 -4.86 14.01
N VAL A 177 -9.23 -4.12 14.00
CA VAL A 177 -9.04 -2.93 14.83
C VAL A 177 -10.02 -1.82 14.42
N GLY A 178 -10.24 -1.65 13.12
CA GLY A 178 -11.22 -0.71 12.59
C GLY A 178 -12.64 -1.02 13.08
N THR A 179 -13.01 -2.30 13.13
CA THR A 179 -14.33 -2.73 13.61
C THR A 179 -14.50 -2.44 15.09
N ILE A 180 -13.45 -2.66 15.90
CA ILE A 180 -13.49 -2.44 17.35
C ILE A 180 -13.52 -0.94 17.70
N LEU A 181 -12.78 -0.09 16.98
CA LEU A 181 -12.61 1.33 17.33
C LEU A 181 -13.61 2.27 16.67
N PHE A 182 -14.01 1.99 15.43
CA PHE A 182 -14.81 2.88 14.59
C PHE A 182 -16.20 2.31 14.25
N GLY A 183 -16.38 0.99 14.29
CA GLY A 183 -17.66 0.35 14.02
C GLY A 183 -18.06 0.31 12.53
N PHE A 184 -19.16 -0.38 12.23
CA PHE A 184 -19.67 -0.49 10.86
C PHE A 184 -20.33 0.82 10.42
N PRO A 185 -20.20 1.20 9.13
CA PRO A 185 -20.88 2.37 8.63
C PRO A 185 -22.40 2.16 8.70
N THR A 186 -23.11 3.14 9.26
CA THR A 186 -24.57 3.13 9.43
C THR A 186 -25.30 3.31 8.08
N GLU A 187 -24.61 3.88 7.08
CA GLU A 187 -25.07 4.01 5.69
C GLU A 187 -24.13 3.28 4.72
N GLN A 188 -24.61 2.97 3.51
CA GLN A 188 -23.79 2.36 2.47
C GLN A 188 -22.70 3.35 2.03
N SER A 189 -21.52 3.23 2.63
CA SER A 189 -20.37 4.09 2.36
C SER A 189 -19.84 3.82 0.94
N PHE A 190 -20.22 4.66 -0.02
CA PHE A 190 -19.69 4.66 -1.38
C PHE A 190 -18.40 5.49 -1.44
N HIS A 191 -17.39 4.98 -2.13
CA HIS A 191 -16.21 5.78 -2.44
C HIS A 191 -16.49 6.57 -3.72
N LEU A 192 -16.60 7.90 -3.60
CA LEU A 192 -16.77 8.82 -4.73
C LEU A 192 -15.45 8.86 -5.54
N ALA A 193 -15.45 8.26 -6.74
CA ALA A 193 -14.32 8.29 -7.65
C ALA A 193 -14.58 9.30 -8.77
N TYR A 194 -13.72 10.31 -8.90
CA TYR A 194 -13.79 11.30 -9.98
C TYR A 194 -13.15 10.75 -11.26
N ARG A 195 -13.93 10.61 -12.34
CA ARG A 195 -13.45 10.19 -13.66
C ARG A 195 -14.10 11.08 -14.72
N ASP A 196 -13.28 11.79 -15.49
CA ASP A 196 -13.69 12.54 -16.70
C ASP A 196 -14.91 13.47 -16.49
N GLY A 197 -15.02 14.15 -15.35
CA GLY A 197 -16.11 15.09 -15.06
C GLY A 197 -17.37 14.46 -14.44
N GLU A 198 -17.39 13.16 -14.19
CA GLU A 198 -18.47 12.48 -13.46
C GLU A 198 -17.96 11.78 -12.20
N VAL A 199 -18.73 11.89 -11.12
CA VAL A 199 -18.46 11.22 -9.86
C VAL A 199 -19.15 9.86 -9.89
N ILE A 200 -18.38 8.80 -10.07
CA ILE A 200 -18.89 7.44 -10.08
C ILE A 200 -18.78 6.86 -8.68
N GLU A 201 -19.93 6.46 -8.12
CA GLU A 201 -20.01 5.73 -6.86
C GLU A 201 -19.47 4.31 -7.06
N ARG A 202 -18.35 3.99 -6.42
CA ARG A 202 -17.80 2.63 -6.42
C ARG A 202 -17.90 2.01 -5.04
N ASN A 203 -18.21 0.72 -5.01
CA ASN A 203 -18.14 -0.06 -3.78
C ASN A 203 -16.73 0.05 -3.17
N ILE A 204 -16.66 0.57 -1.94
CA ILE A 204 -15.43 0.86 -1.22
C ILE A 204 -14.55 -0.39 -1.02
N ILE A 205 -15.16 -1.57 -0.87
CA ILE A 205 -14.45 -2.84 -0.69
C ILE A 205 -13.67 -3.21 -1.95
N ILE A 206 -14.28 -3.06 -3.12
CA ILE A 206 -13.63 -3.35 -4.41
C ILE A 206 -12.48 -2.38 -4.66
N HIS A 207 -12.66 -1.11 -4.29
CA HIS A 207 -11.60 -0.11 -4.37
C HIS A 207 -10.42 -0.48 -3.46
N LEU A 208 -10.67 -0.82 -2.19
CA LEU A 208 -9.64 -1.23 -1.24
C LEU A 208 -8.89 -2.48 -1.69
N ILE A 209 -9.60 -3.53 -2.14
CA ILE A 209 -8.95 -4.74 -2.67
C ILE A 209 -8.06 -4.40 -3.86
N MET A 210 -8.53 -3.57 -4.79
CA MET A 210 -7.75 -3.15 -5.96
C MET A 210 -6.52 -2.34 -5.53
N GLN A 211 -6.63 -1.49 -4.51
CA GLN A 211 -5.53 -0.71 -3.98
C GLN A 211 -4.47 -1.61 -3.32
N TYR A 212 -4.87 -2.51 -2.42
CA TYR A 212 -3.96 -3.50 -1.81
C TYR A 212 -3.28 -4.40 -2.86
N LEU A 213 -4.01 -4.77 -3.92
CA LEU A 213 -3.45 -5.51 -5.05
C LEU A 213 -2.38 -4.70 -5.79
N LEU A 214 -2.61 -3.41 -6.03
CA LEU A 214 -1.62 -2.53 -6.65
C LEU A 214 -0.36 -2.41 -5.80
N TYR A 215 -0.49 -2.20 -4.48
CA TYR A 215 0.66 -2.18 -3.56
C TYR A 215 1.40 -3.52 -3.49
N SER A 216 0.71 -4.64 -3.71
CA SER A 216 1.36 -5.94 -3.77
C SER A 216 2.35 -6.07 -4.93
N ILE A 217 2.07 -5.38 -6.06
CA ILE A 217 2.97 -5.34 -7.22
C ILE A 217 4.27 -4.61 -6.86
N ASP A 218 4.16 -3.51 -6.10
CA ASP A 218 5.33 -2.75 -5.64
C ASP A 218 6.22 -3.60 -4.74
N ILE A 219 5.62 -4.26 -3.74
CA ILE A 219 6.37 -5.16 -2.85
C ILE A 219 6.97 -6.34 -3.61
N PHE A 220 6.27 -6.88 -4.61
CA PHE A 220 6.79 -7.94 -5.47
C PHE A 220 8.05 -7.46 -6.20
N MET A 221 7.99 -6.31 -6.87
CA MET A 221 9.12 -5.76 -7.63
C MET A 221 10.33 -5.51 -6.74
N ILE A 222 10.11 -4.93 -5.55
CA ILE A 222 11.15 -4.75 -4.54
C ILE A 222 11.76 -6.07 -4.13
N SER A 223 10.91 -7.05 -3.82
CA SER A 223 11.33 -8.35 -3.33
C SER A 223 12.23 -9.05 -4.33
N THR A 224 11.90 -8.99 -5.63
CA THR A 224 12.74 -9.50 -6.72
C THR A 224 14.10 -8.82 -6.76
N MET A 225 14.14 -7.50 -6.66
CA MET A 225 15.39 -6.75 -6.69
C MET A 225 16.26 -7.03 -5.45
N ALA A 226 15.64 -7.09 -4.28
CA ALA A 226 16.29 -7.47 -3.03
C ALA A 226 16.88 -8.89 -3.08
N PHE A 227 16.13 -9.83 -3.66
CA PHE A 227 16.57 -11.22 -3.83
C PHE A 227 17.77 -11.30 -4.79
N MET A 228 17.72 -10.56 -5.90
CA MET A 228 18.83 -10.48 -6.85
C MET A 228 20.10 -9.97 -6.18
N ILE A 229 20.00 -8.86 -5.44
CA ILE A 229 21.12 -8.28 -4.68
C ILE A 229 21.64 -9.27 -3.63
N SER A 230 20.76 -9.93 -2.86
CA SER A 230 21.14 -10.96 -1.89
C SER A 230 21.94 -12.11 -2.51
N SER A 231 21.60 -12.50 -3.74
CA SER A 231 22.30 -13.59 -4.42
C SER A 231 23.73 -13.23 -4.84
N VAL A 232 24.00 -11.94 -5.08
CA VAL A 232 25.33 -11.43 -5.47
C VAL A 232 26.23 -11.31 -4.24
N PHE A 233 25.70 -10.83 -3.11
CA PHE A 233 26.47 -10.57 -1.91
C PHE A 233 26.50 -11.81 -0.98
N ARG A 234 27.70 -12.41 -0.84
CA ARG A 234 27.93 -13.59 0.02
C ARG A 234 27.90 -13.30 1.53
N ASN A 235 27.67 -12.05 1.93
CA ASN A 235 27.58 -11.62 3.33
C ASN A 235 26.19 -11.02 3.59
N SER A 236 25.47 -11.61 4.55
CA SER A 236 24.14 -11.14 4.94
C SER A 236 24.15 -9.69 5.37
N SER A 237 25.11 -9.25 6.18
CA SER A 237 25.12 -7.88 6.70
C SER A 237 25.21 -6.85 5.58
N ILE A 238 26.17 -7.03 4.66
CA ILE A 238 26.39 -6.11 3.53
C ILE A 238 25.15 -6.02 2.64
N SER A 239 24.47 -7.14 2.39
CA SER A 239 23.24 -7.15 1.60
C SER A 239 22.14 -6.30 2.23
N HIS A 240 21.94 -6.34 3.55
CA HIS A 240 20.92 -5.53 4.21
C HIS A 240 21.25 -4.03 4.12
N TRP A 241 22.51 -3.64 4.36
CA TRP A 241 22.94 -2.23 4.30
C TRP A 241 22.75 -1.61 2.92
N ILE A 242 23.16 -2.30 1.86
CA ILE A 242 23.01 -1.83 0.47
C ILE A 242 21.54 -1.69 0.08
N LEU A 243 20.68 -2.60 0.56
CA LEU A 243 19.25 -2.55 0.28
C LEU A 243 18.56 -1.39 0.99
N THR A 244 18.93 -1.12 2.25
CA THR A 244 18.43 0.06 2.98
C THR A 244 18.76 1.36 2.24
N ILE A 245 19.99 1.50 1.74
CA ILE A 245 20.40 2.66 0.91
C ILE A 245 19.56 2.74 -0.36
N PHE A 246 19.37 1.63 -1.08
CA PHE A 246 18.57 1.63 -2.31
C PHE A 246 17.11 2.06 -2.05
N ILE A 247 16.54 1.72 -0.89
CA ILE A 247 15.18 2.13 -0.53
C ILE A 247 15.09 3.62 -0.22
N VAL A 248 16.00 4.12 0.62
CA VAL A 248 16.01 5.53 1.06
C VAL A 248 16.14 6.46 -0.15
N TYR A 249 16.96 6.10 -1.14
CA TYR A 249 17.20 6.94 -2.31
C TYR A 249 16.33 6.59 -3.53
N GLY A 250 15.85 5.34 -3.67
CA GLY A 250 15.19 4.87 -4.89
C GLY A 250 13.67 4.73 -4.80
N PHE A 251 13.10 4.49 -3.61
CA PHE A 251 11.72 3.98 -3.51
C PHE A 251 10.64 5.07 -3.43
N ASN A 252 10.87 6.12 -2.65
CA ASN A 252 9.86 7.19 -2.45
C ASN A 252 9.72 8.16 -3.64
N SER A 253 10.73 8.28 -4.50
CA SER A 253 10.78 9.31 -5.56
C SER A 253 10.40 8.81 -6.95
N HIS A 254 10.61 7.53 -7.27
CA HIS A 254 10.52 7.07 -8.67
C HIS A 254 9.29 6.22 -9.00
N ILE A 255 8.74 5.41 -8.08
CA ILE A 255 7.62 4.51 -8.41
C ILE A 255 6.27 5.21 -8.29
N ALA A 256 6.05 6.08 -7.29
CA ALA A 256 4.86 6.92 -7.25
C ALA A 256 4.79 7.86 -8.47
N THR A 257 5.94 8.37 -8.91
CA THR A 257 6.08 9.20 -10.12
C THR A 257 5.87 8.36 -11.38
N CYS A 258 6.43 7.17 -11.48
CA CYS A 258 6.21 6.26 -12.61
C CYS A 258 4.77 5.73 -12.67
N ILE A 259 4.11 5.42 -11.55
CA ILE A 259 2.71 5.00 -11.50
C ILE A 259 1.80 6.19 -11.83
N LYS A 260 2.06 7.40 -11.32
CA LYS A 260 1.34 8.62 -11.77
C LYS A 260 1.51 8.87 -13.27
N ILE A 261 2.72 8.77 -13.80
CA ILE A 261 3.02 8.94 -15.24
C ILE A 261 2.42 7.81 -16.08
N ARG A 262 2.43 6.57 -15.59
CA ARG A 262 1.95 5.38 -16.30
C ARG A 262 0.42 5.30 -16.26
N MET A 263 -0.23 5.66 -15.16
CA MET A 263 -1.69 5.85 -15.11
C MET A 263 -2.10 7.06 -15.98
N GLY A 264 -1.37 8.17 -15.95
CA GLY A 264 -1.61 9.29 -16.88
C GLY A 264 -1.48 8.91 -18.38
N LYS A 265 -0.70 7.88 -18.72
CA LYS A 265 -0.52 7.38 -20.11
C LYS A 265 -1.35 6.15 -20.48
N ILE A 266 -1.72 5.27 -19.54
CA ILE A 266 -2.44 4.02 -19.84
C ILE A 266 -3.94 4.28 -20.06
N TYR A 267 -4.53 5.22 -19.33
CA TYR A 267 -5.94 5.57 -19.49
C TYR A 267 -6.31 5.99 -20.93
N PRO A 268 -5.53 6.84 -21.64
CA PRO A 268 -5.84 7.17 -23.04
C PRO A 268 -5.55 6.02 -24.04
N LEU A 269 -4.61 5.12 -23.74
CA LEU A 269 -4.23 4.01 -24.65
C LEU A 269 -5.23 2.85 -24.63
N PHE A 270 -5.92 2.62 -23.52
CA PHE A 270 -6.97 1.60 -23.43
C PHE A 270 -8.27 2.05 -24.13
N GLN A 271 -8.54 3.37 -24.13
CA GLN A 271 -9.68 4.01 -24.79
C GLN A 271 -9.55 3.96 -26.32
N TYR A 272 -8.36 4.26 -26.86
CA TYR A 272 -8.09 4.22 -28.31
C TYR A 272 -8.20 2.84 -28.97
N ARG A 273 -8.03 1.76 -28.19
CA ARG A 273 -8.08 0.38 -28.68
C ARG A 273 -9.48 -0.23 -28.60
N PHE A 274 -10.36 0.34 -27.77
CA PHE A 274 -11.76 -0.08 -27.67
C PHE A 274 -12.66 0.59 -28.73
N GLU A 275 -12.36 1.84 -29.13
CA GLU A 275 -13.07 2.55 -30.21
C GLU A 275 -12.86 1.97 -31.62
N ARG A 276 -11.88 1.08 -31.84
CA ARG A 276 -11.72 0.38 -33.13
C ARG A 276 -12.43 -0.98 -33.20
N LEU A 277 -13.04 -1.43 -32.11
CA LEU A 277 -13.68 -2.75 -32.01
C LEU A 277 -15.20 -2.65 -31.82
N LEU A 278 -15.76 -1.44 -31.82
CA LEU A 278 -17.19 -1.12 -31.93
C LEU A 278 -17.38 -0.23 -33.16
#